data_AF-A0AA42Z792-F1
#
_entry.id   AF-A0AA42Z792-F1
#
_cell.length_a   1.000
_cell.length_b   1.000
_cell.length_c   1.000
_cell.angle_alpha   90.00
_cell.angle_beta   90.00
_cell.angle_gamma   90.00
#
_symmetry.space_group_name_H-M   'P 1'
#
loop_
_entity.id
_entity.type
_entity.pdbx_description
1 polymer ?
#
loop_
_entity_poly.entity_id
_entity_poly.type
_entity_poly.pdbx_seq_one_letter_code
_entity_poly.pdbx_strand_id
1 'polypeptide(L)'
;MDESGPAVTELNDVAELHRWIDRHVAPLERLHAERLQCREGCHDCCVDDLTVFEVEAEEIRRHAGELLREGRPHPPGGCAFLGDRGQCRIYAVRPYVCRTQGLPLRWLAEDEDEAIVEQRDICPLNVLPAEPVERLKEETCWAIGPVEATLQRLQADCPRPDLRLSLRSLFPGHRDEVAPSAPSD
;
A
#
# COMPACT_ATOMS: atom_id res chain seq x y z
N MET A 1 -0.89 -32.01 -1.81
CA MET A 1 -0.07 -31.18 -2.71
C MET A 1 -0.03 -29.84 -2.04
N ASP A 2 1.10 -29.53 -1.42
CA ASP A 2 1.30 -28.25 -0.73
C ASP A 2 1.44 -27.17 -1.82
N GLU A 3 0.33 -26.48 -2.11
CA GLU A 3 0.28 -25.34 -3.04
C GLU A 3 0.66 -24.03 -2.35
N SER A 4 1.43 -24.10 -1.27
CA SER A 4 1.97 -22.91 -0.61
C SER A 4 3.22 -22.50 -1.37
N GLY A 5 3.11 -21.45 -2.20
CA GLY A 5 4.29 -20.78 -2.75
C GLY A 5 5.22 -20.27 -1.63
N PRO A 6 6.34 -19.60 -1.96
CA PRO A 6 7.23 -19.05 -0.93
C PRO A 6 6.43 -18.17 0.04
N ALA A 7 6.72 -18.31 1.34
CA ALA A 7 6.19 -17.41 2.35
C ALA A 7 6.63 -15.98 2.01
N VAL A 8 5.78 -14.99 2.30
CA VAL A 8 6.07 -13.57 1.99
C VAL A 8 7.43 -13.12 2.56
N THR A 9 7.80 -13.65 3.71
CA THR A 9 9.05 -13.37 4.42
C THR A 9 10.31 -13.83 3.69
N GLU A 10 10.20 -14.76 2.73
CA GLU A 10 11.33 -15.33 1.98
C GLU A 10 11.61 -14.62 0.65
N LEU A 11 10.80 -13.62 0.28
CA LEU A 11 10.92 -12.92 -1.01
C LEU A 11 12.10 -11.94 -1.01
N ASN A 12 12.83 -11.85 -2.12
CA ASN A 12 14.12 -11.14 -2.14
C ASN A 12 14.13 -9.87 -2.99
N ASP A 13 13.05 -9.56 -3.70
CA ASP A 13 12.88 -8.29 -4.39
C ASP A 13 11.43 -7.81 -4.39
N VAL A 14 11.26 -6.51 -4.64
CA VAL A 14 9.94 -5.84 -4.60
C VAL A 14 9.02 -6.32 -5.72
N ALA A 15 9.55 -6.65 -6.90
CA ALA A 15 8.71 -7.11 -8.00
C ALA A 15 8.15 -8.52 -7.72
N GLU A 16 8.94 -9.41 -7.11
CA GLU A 16 8.47 -10.68 -6.57
C GLU A 16 7.42 -10.49 -5.49
N LEU A 17 7.66 -9.56 -4.55
CA LEU A 17 6.70 -9.21 -3.51
C LEU A 17 5.37 -8.71 -4.09
N HIS A 18 5.41 -7.79 -5.05
CA HIS A 18 4.22 -7.28 -5.72
C HIS A 18 3.44 -8.37 -6.45
N ARG A 19 4.12 -9.28 -7.17
CA ARG A 19 3.47 -10.45 -7.79
C ARG A 19 2.90 -11.41 -6.76
N TRP A 20 3.55 -11.55 -5.61
CA TRP A 20 3.02 -12.34 -4.50
C TRP A 20 1.76 -11.69 -3.93
N ILE A 21 1.79 -10.38 -3.64
CA ILE A 21 0.63 -9.61 -3.17
C ILE A 21 -0.53 -9.77 -4.14
N ASP A 22 -0.34 -9.50 -5.44
CA ASP A 22 -1.37 -9.59 -6.47
C ASP A 22 -2.06 -10.98 -6.48
N ARG A 23 -1.28 -12.05 -6.33
CA ARG A 23 -1.82 -13.42 -6.26
C ARG A 23 -2.63 -13.68 -4.99
N HIS A 24 -2.23 -13.11 -3.86
CA HIS A 24 -2.86 -13.37 -2.55
C HIS A 24 -4.02 -12.42 -2.24
N VAL A 25 -4.06 -11.23 -2.84
CA VAL A 25 -5.21 -10.34 -2.76
C VAL A 25 -6.36 -10.82 -3.65
N ALA A 26 -6.07 -11.43 -4.80
CA ALA A 26 -7.11 -11.83 -5.76
C ALA A 26 -8.23 -12.73 -5.19
N PRO A 27 -7.96 -13.72 -4.31
CA PRO A 27 -9.01 -14.45 -3.60
C PRO A 27 -9.87 -13.56 -2.68
N LEU A 28 -9.26 -12.62 -1.96
CA LEU A 28 -9.96 -11.67 -1.09
C LEU A 28 -10.80 -10.68 -1.92
N GLU A 29 -10.27 -10.22 -3.05
CA GLU A 29 -11.02 -9.38 -3.99
C GLU A 29 -12.28 -10.08 -4.50
N ARG A 30 -12.17 -11.36 -4.86
CA ARG A 30 -13.33 -12.17 -5.26
C ARG A 30 -14.31 -12.39 -4.12
N LEU A 31 -13.81 -12.64 -2.91
CA LEU A 31 -14.64 -12.84 -1.72
C LEU A 31 -15.44 -11.57 -1.38
N HIS A 32 -14.81 -10.40 -1.52
CA HIS A 32 -15.40 -9.10 -1.19
C HIS A 32 -15.99 -8.37 -2.41
N ALA A 33 -16.20 -9.06 -3.53
CA ALA A 33 -16.65 -8.44 -4.78
C ALA A 33 -17.95 -7.64 -4.66
N GLU A 34 -18.83 -8.00 -3.72
CA GLU A 34 -20.08 -7.27 -3.47
C GLU A 34 -19.87 -5.89 -2.83
N ARG A 35 -18.78 -5.68 -2.10
CA ARG A 35 -18.49 -4.40 -1.42
C ARG A 35 -17.41 -3.57 -2.12
N LEU A 36 -16.45 -4.22 -2.77
CA LEU A 36 -15.27 -3.55 -3.34
C LEU A 36 -15.62 -2.65 -4.53
N GLN A 37 -15.42 -1.35 -4.35
CA GLN A 37 -15.52 -0.34 -5.40
C GLN A 37 -14.17 -0.04 -6.07
N CYS A 38 -13.06 -0.50 -5.47
CA CYS A 38 -11.70 -0.21 -5.93
C CYS A 38 -11.42 -0.87 -7.28
N ARG A 39 -11.10 -0.07 -8.29
CA ARG A 39 -10.72 -0.47 -9.65
C ARG A 39 -9.99 0.68 -10.34
N GLU A 40 -9.42 0.44 -11.52
CA GLU A 40 -8.86 1.52 -12.33
C GLU A 40 -9.90 2.65 -12.51
N GLY A 41 -9.51 3.88 -12.16
CA GLY A 41 -10.38 5.06 -12.17
C GLY A 41 -11.07 5.39 -10.84
N CYS A 42 -11.11 4.47 -9.87
CA CYS A 42 -11.52 4.79 -8.50
C CYS A 42 -10.38 5.56 -7.80
N HIS A 43 -10.63 6.80 -7.38
CA HIS A 43 -9.57 7.68 -6.85
C HIS A 43 -9.95 8.42 -5.56
N ASP A 44 -11.08 8.10 -4.93
CA ASP A 44 -11.54 8.76 -3.70
C ASP A 44 -10.57 8.57 -2.52
N CYS A 45 -9.84 7.45 -2.48
CA CYS A 45 -8.77 7.20 -1.49
C CYS A 45 -7.36 7.51 -2.02
N CYS A 46 -7.23 7.97 -3.26
CA CYS A 46 -5.95 8.37 -3.84
C CYS A 46 -5.58 9.77 -3.36
N VAL A 47 -5.15 9.86 -2.11
CA VAL A 47 -4.77 11.12 -1.44
C VAL A 47 -3.25 11.31 -1.43
N ASP A 48 -2.84 12.49 -1.00
CA ASP A 48 -1.45 12.94 -1.08
C ASP A 48 -0.55 12.39 0.02
N ASP A 49 -1.14 12.06 1.16
CA ASP A 49 -0.43 11.62 2.38
C ASP A 49 0.00 10.15 2.31
N LEU A 50 -0.22 9.48 1.18
CA LEU A 50 0.24 8.12 0.96
C LEU A 50 1.77 8.08 0.91
N THR A 51 2.34 7.29 1.81
CA THR A 51 3.79 7.07 1.88
C THR A 51 4.15 5.63 1.53
N VAL A 52 5.32 5.47 0.91
CA VAL A 52 5.86 4.20 0.44
C VAL A 52 7.26 3.98 0.99
N PHE A 53 7.69 2.72 1.05
CA PHE A 53 9.06 2.37 1.39
C PHE A 53 10.02 2.87 0.29
N GLU A 54 11.26 3.20 0.65
CA GLU A 54 12.24 3.70 -0.33
C GLU A 54 12.49 2.67 -1.45
N VAL A 55 12.50 1.38 -1.11
CA VAL A 55 12.65 0.29 -2.08
C VAL A 55 11.50 0.22 -3.09
N GLU A 56 10.28 0.61 -2.70
CA GLU A 56 9.14 0.70 -3.64
C GLU A 56 9.20 1.97 -4.49
N ALA A 57 9.68 3.07 -3.91
CA ALA A 57 9.93 4.30 -4.66
C ALA A 57 10.97 4.08 -5.77
N GLU A 58 11.99 3.27 -5.54
CA GLU A 58 12.96 2.87 -6.57
C GLU A 58 12.30 2.07 -7.70
N GLU A 59 11.37 1.16 -7.40
CA GLU A 59 10.60 0.46 -8.43
C GLU A 59 9.75 1.41 -9.28
N ILE A 60 9.13 2.41 -8.65
CA ILE A 60 8.40 3.48 -9.37
C ILE A 60 9.37 4.28 -10.23
N ARG A 61 10.54 4.67 -9.73
CA ARG A 61 11.56 5.41 -10.50
C ARG A 61 12.03 4.64 -11.73
N ARG A 62 12.23 3.32 -11.59
CA ARG A 62 12.66 2.43 -12.69
C ARG A 62 11.62 2.37 -13.81
N HIS A 63 10.34 2.26 -13.47
CA HIS A 63 9.27 2.01 -14.44
C HIS A 63 8.52 3.27 -14.91
N ALA A 64 8.52 4.33 -14.12
CA ALA A 64 7.83 5.60 -14.38
C ALA A 64 8.80 6.79 -14.47
N GLY A 65 10.09 6.55 -14.72
CA GLY A 65 11.12 7.59 -14.73
C GLY A 65 10.87 8.73 -15.72
N GLU A 66 10.28 8.45 -16.89
CA GLU A 66 9.86 9.49 -17.84
C GLU A 66 8.76 10.38 -17.28
N LEU A 67 7.73 9.78 -16.68
CA LEU A 67 6.66 10.51 -16.01
C LEU A 67 7.18 11.39 -14.88
N LEU A 68 8.16 10.92 -14.10
CA LEU A 68 8.75 11.71 -13.02
C LEU A 68 9.57 12.89 -13.54
N ARG A 69 10.30 12.72 -14.65
CA ARG A 69 11.16 13.77 -15.21
C ARG A 69 10.38 14.83 -15.97
N GLU A 70 9.38 14.41 -16.74
CA GLU A 70 8.71 15.26 -17.74
C GLU A 70 7.26 15.57 -17.37
N GLY A 71 6.64 14.72 -16.56
CA GLY A 71 5.29 14.89 -16.08
C GLY A 71 5.19 15.92 -14.96
N ARG A 72 3.97 16.44 -14.79
CA ARG A 72 3.59 17.24 -13.63
C ARG A 72 2.85 16.36 -12.63
N PRO A 73 3.10 16.51 -11.32
CA PRO A 73 2.27 15.87 -10.32
C PRO A 73 0.85 16.45 -10.39
N HIS A 74 -0.15 15.65 -10.03
CA HIS A 74 -1.50 16.13 -9.82
C HIS A 74 -1.50 17.23 -8.74
N PRO A 75 -2.41 18.25 -8.80
CA PRO A 75 -2.54 19.24 -7.74
C PRO A 75 -2.64 18.62 -6.33
N PRO A 76 -2.15 19.32 -5.28
CA PRO A 76 -2.29 18.89 -3.90
C PRO A 76 -3.75 18.58 -3.51
N GLY A 77 -3.92 17.65 -2.58
CA GLY A 77 -5.23 17.12 -2.16
C GLY A 77 -5.65 15.84 -2.89
N GLY A 78 -4.88 15.41 -3.88
CA GLY A 78 -4.96 14.08 -4.48
C GLY A 78 -3.56 13.52 -4.74
N CYS A 79 -3.45 12.20 -4.89
CA CYS A 79 -2.19 11.52 -5.15
C CYS A 79 -1.50 12.11 -6.37
N ALA A 80 -0.21 12.43 -6.23
CA ALA A 80 0.59 13.05 -7.28
C ALA A 80 0.58 12.30 -8.63
N PHE A 81 0.33 10.99 -8.63
CA PHE A 81 0.29 10.17 -9.84
C PHE A 81 -1.06 10.13 -10.57
N LEU A 82 -2.10 10.78 -10.05
CA LEU A 82 -3.38 10.89 -10.76
C LEU A 82 -3.22 11.67 -12.06
N GLY A 83 -3.89 11.22 -13.11
CA GLY A 83 -4.11 11.98 -14.35
C GLY A 83 -5.39 12.80 -14.28
N ASP A 84 -5.63 13.63 -15.30
CA ASP A 84 -6.74 14.61 -15.31
C ASP A 84 -8.14 14.00 -15.21
N ARG A 85 -8.30 12.70 -15.48
CA ARG A 85 -9.58 11.97 -15.35
C ARG A 85 -9.60 11.03 -14.13
N GLY A 86 -8.69 11.22 -13.17
CA GLY A 86 -8.60 10.40 -11.96
C GLY A 86 -7.98 9.01 -12.16
N GLN A 87 -7.45 8.71 -13.35
CA GLN A 87 -6.72 7.46 -13.59
C GLN A 87 -5.32 7.51 -12.98
N CYS A 88 -4.87 6.42 -12.36
CA CYS A 88 -3.51 6.31 -11.83
C CYS A 88 -2.51 6.12 -12.98
N ARG A 89 -1.55 7.04 -13.14
CA ARG A 89 -0.54 6.98 -14.21
C ARG A 89 0.55 5.92 -13.98
N ILE A 90 0.57 5.30 -12.80
CA ILE A 90 1.49 4.20 -12.43
C ILE A 90 0.73 2.92 -12.07
N TYR A 91 -0.49 2.72 -12.60
CA TYR A 91 -1.39 1.63 -12.17
C TYR A 91 -0.73 0.24 -12.18
N ALA A 92 0.11 -0.04 -13.18
CA ALA A 92 0.82 -1.33 -13.34
C ALA A 92 1.94 -1.55 -12.30
N VAL A 93 2.52 -0.47 -11.77
CA VAL A 93 3.63 -0.48 -10.80
C VAL A 93 3.24 0.18 -9.48
N ARG A 94 1.95 0.05 -9.13
CA ARG A 94 1.41 0.57 -7.86
C ARG A 94 2.20 -0.03 -6.69
N PRO A 95 2.50 0.77 -5.66
CA PRO A 95 3.13 0.27 -4.44
C PRO A 95 2.15 -0.61 -3.66
N TYR A 96 2.66 -1.32 -2.66
CA TYR A 96 1.94 -2.23 -1.78
C TYR A 96 0.66 -1.61 -1.22
N VAL A 97 0.75 -0.42 -0.62
CA VAL A 97 -0.40 0.29 -0.04
C VAL A 97 -1.53 0.44 -1.06
N CYS A 98 -1.22 0.73 -2.32
CA CYS A 98 -2.21 0.90 -3.38
C CYS A 98 -2.74 -0.43 -3.94
N ARG A 99 -2.03 -1.56 -3.75
CA ARG A 99 -2.47 -2.90 -4.18
C ARG A 99 -3.47 -3.51 -3.21
N THR A 100 -3.38 -3.15 -1.94
CA THR A 100 -4.27 -3.65 -0.88
C THR A 100 -5.38 -2.67 -0.52
N GLN A 101 -5.24 -1.39 -0.91
CA GLN A 101 -6.25 -0.37 -0.67
C GLN A 101 -7.65 -0.81 -1.12
N GLY A 102 -8.60 -0.73 -0.20
CA GLY A 102 -10.00 -1.10 -0.44
C GLY A 102 -10.38 -2.44 0.16
N LEU A 103 -9.44 -3.37 0.31
CA LEU A 103 -9.68 -4.62 1.06
C LEU A 103 -9.95 -4.31 2.53
N PRO A 104 -10.66 -5.20 3.24
CA PRO A 104 -10.59 -5.24 4.70
C PRO A 104 -9.15 -5.50 5.14
N LEU A 105 -8.58 -4.58 5.90
CA LEU A 105 -7.22 -4.64 6.40
C LEU A 105 -7.21 -4.99 7.88
N ARG A 106 -6.15 -5.66 8.33
CA ARG A 106 -5.89 -5.90 9.75
C ARG A 106 -4.41 -5.82 10.09
N TRP A 107 -4.09 -5.37 11.29
CA TRP A 107 -2.74 -5.32 11.84
C TRP A 107 -2.78 -5.37 13.37
N LEU A 108 -1.65 -5.68 13.99
CA LEU A 108 -1.50 -5.59 15.44
C LEU A 108 -0.87 -4.24 15.77
N ALA A 109 -1.38 -3.57 16.80
CA ALA A 109 -0.85 -2.31 17.31
C ALA A 109 -0.95 -2.28 18.85
N GLU A 110 -0.15 -1.45 19.49
CA GLU A 110 -0.28 -1.16 20.91
C GLU A 110 -1.40 -0.13 21.14
N ASP A 111 -2.23 -0.35 22.15
CA ASP A 111 -3.18 0.64 22.62
C ASP A 111 -2.55 1.58 23.66
N GLU A 112 -3.38 2.46 24.26
CA GLU A 112 -2.92 3.44 25.26
C GLU A 112 -2.32 2.80 26.53
N ASP A 113 -2.61 1.52 26.78
CA ASP A 113 -2.14 0.75 27.93
C ASP A 113 -0.97 -0.20 27.56
N GLU A 114 -0.32 0.02 26.40
CA GLU A 114 0.76 -0.83 25.86
C GLU A 114 0.31 -2.28 25.58
N ALA A 115 -1.01 -2.52 25.48
CA ALA A 115 -1.53 -3.85 25.16
C ALA A 115 -1.60 -4.05 23.64
N ILE A 116 -1.13 -5.22 23.17
CA ILE A 116 -1.21 -5.60 21.76
C ILE A 116 -2.66 -5.94 21.41
N VAL A 117 -3.27 -5.12 20.54
CA VAL A 117 -4.63 -5.27 20.05
C VAL A 117 -4.66 -5.38 18.52
N GLU A 118 -5.63 -6.12 17.98
CA GLU A 118 -5.87 -6.13 16.54
C GLU A 118 -6.67 -4.90 16.13
N GLN A 119 -6.12 -4.14 15.20
CA GLN A 119 -6.76 -3.02 14.53
C GLN A 119 -7.24 -3.45 13.14
N ARG A 120 -8.33 -2.84 12.68
CA ARG A 120 -8.91 -3.12 11.37
C ARG A 120 -9.38 -1.84 10.71
N ASP A 121 -9.28 -1.81 9.39
CA ASP A 121 -9.80 -0.70 8.59
C ASP A 121 -10.25 -1.20 7.22
N ILE A 122 -11.12 -0.43 6.58
CA ILE A 122 -11.58 -0.66 5.21
C ILE A 122 -11.92 0.68 4.58
N CYS A 123 -11.74 0.80 3.27
CA CYS A 123 -12.18 1.99 2.54
C CYS A 123 -13.65 2.32 2.89
N PRO A 124 -13.98 3.58 3.24
CA PRO A 124 -15.34 3.99 3.58
C PRO A 124 -16.39 3.67 2.51
N LEU A 125 -15.99 3.63 1.24
CA LEU A 125 -16.86 3.27 0.12
C LEU A 125 -17.23 1.78 0.08
N ASN A 126 -16.44 0.94 0.75
CA ASN A 126 -16.60 -0.51 0.78
C ASN A 126 -17.25 -0.97 2.10
N VAL A 127 -17.65 -0.05 2.99
CA VAL A 127 -18.35 -0.38 4.24
C VAL A 127 -19.79 -0.77 3.92
N LEU A 128 -20.18 -1.98 4.33
CA LEU A 128 -21.57 -2.39 4.32
C LEU A 128 -22.20 -2.13 5.70
N PRO A 129 -23.29 -1.34 5.81
CA PRO A 129 -23.88 -1.02 7.12
C PRO A 129 -24.27 -2.25 7.96
N ALA A 130 -24.65 -3.35 7.31
CA ALA A 130 -25.03 -4.59 7.99
C ALA A 130 -23.84 -5.41 8.49
N GLU A 131 -22.65 -5.22 7.91
CA GLU A 131 -21.46 -6.00 8.20
C GLU A 131 -20.20 -5.12 8.12
N PRO A 132 -19.94 -4.33 9.20
CA PRO A 132 -18.76 -3.50 9.29
C PRO A 132 -17.49 -4.35 9.49
N VAL A 133 -16.32 -3.75 9.28
CA VAL A 133 -15.02 -4.46 9.19
C VAL A 133 -14.66 -5.23 10.46
N GLU A 134 -15.09 -4.73 11.62
CA GLU A 134 -14.84 -5.34 12.94
C GLU A 134 -15.55 -6.69 13.08
N ARG A 135 -16.61 -6.94 12.30
CA ARG A 135 -17.36 -8.21 12.34
C ARG A 135 -16.88 -9.26 11.34
N LEU A 136 -15.96 -8.90 10.45
CA LEU A 136 -15.44 -9.83 9.45
C LEU A 136 -14.58 -10.91 10.13
N LYS A 137 -14.44 -12.06 9.46
CA LYS A 137 -13.54 -13.11 9.95
C LYS A 137 -12.10 -12.73 9.62
N GLU A 138 -11.16 -13.09 10.50
CA GLU A 138 -9.74 -12.74 10.36
C GLU A 138 -9.16 -13.17 9.00
N GLU A 139 -9.51 -14.37 8.53
CA GLU A 139 -9.00 -14.95 7.29
C GLU A 139 -9.55 -14.26 6.04
N THR A 140 -10.56 -13.41 6.23
CA THR A 140 -11.16 -12.59 5.17
C THR A 140 -10.59 -11.17 5.14
N CYS A 141 -9.67 -10.85 6.05
CA CYS A 141 -9.00 -9.55 6.14
C CYS A 141 -7.52 -9.70 5.79
N TRP A 142 -6.99 -8.77 5.00
CA TRP A 142 -5.58 -8.73 4.62
C TRP A 142 -4.70 -8.34 5.81
N ALA A 143 -3.81 -9.24 6.22
CA ALA A 143 -2.83 -8.99 7.27
C ALA A 143 -1.69 -8.11 6.75
N ILE A 144 -1.56 -6.89 7.26
CA ILE A 144 -0.57 -5.92 6.78
C ILE A 144 0.86 -6.31 7.22
N GLY A 145 1.01 -6.70 8.48
CA GLY A 145 2.31 -6.85 9.16
C GLY A 145 3.35 -7.69 8.40
N PRO A 146 3.02 -8.90 7.90
CA PRO A 146 3.99 -9.74 7.20
C PRO A 146 4.60 -9.09 5.95
N VAL A 147 3.81 -8.29 5.23
CA VAL A 147 4.26 -7.61 4.01
C VAL A 147 5.11 -6.40 4.36
N GLU A 148 4.70 -5.60 5.34
CA GLU A 148 5.48 -4.46 5.80
C GLU A 148 6.82 -4.89 6.40
N ALA A 149 6.86 -5.98 7.18
CA ALA A 149 8.11 -6.56 7.67
C ALA A 149 9.03 -7.00 6.51
N THR A 150 8.46 -7.54 5.44
CA THR A 150 9.20 -7.90 4.23
C THR A 150 9.74 -6.67 3.51
N LEU A 151 8.94 -5.62 3.34
CA LEU A 151 9.37 -4.35 2.73
C LEU A 151 10.46 -3.66 3.57
N GLN A 152 10.32 -3.67 4.90
CA GLN A 152 11.32 -3.14 5.82
C GLN A 152 12.65 -3.87 5.67
N ARG A 153 12.62 -5.21 5.57
CA ARG A 153 13.83 -6.00 5.30
C ARG A 153 14.42 -5.68 3.92
N LEU A 154 13.60 -5.59 2.88
CA LEU A 154 14.07 -5.29 1.52
C LEU A 154 14.67 -3.89 1.40
N GLN A 155 14.19 -2.92 2.19
CA GLN A 155 14.76 -1.56 2.19
C GLN A 155 16.00 -1.42 3.07
N ALA A 156 16.43 -2.45 3.82
CA ALA A 156 17.57 -2.35 4.72
C ALA A 156 18.87 -1.91 4.00
N ASP A 157 18.99 -2.23 2.71
CA ASP A 157 20.13 -1.85 1.86
C ASP A 157 19.94 -0.50 1.15
N CYS A 158 18.78 0.16 1.33
CA CYS A 158 18.54 1.49 0.79
C CYS A 158 19.28 2.55 1.61
N PRO A 159 19.59 3.73 1.02
CA PRO A 159 20.30 4.80 1.72
C PRO A 159 19.61 5.28 3.01
N ARG A 160 18.27 5.19 3.08
CA ARG A 160 17.46 5.64 4.21
C ARG A 160 16.44 4.56 4.59
N PRO A 161 16.88 3.48 5.27
CA PRO A 161 16.05 2.31 5.57
C PRO A 161 14.95 2.57 6.61
N ASP A 162 14.95 3.73 7.27
CA ASP A 162 13.94 4.13 8.27
C ASP A 162 12.99 5.21 7.74
N LEU A 163 13.07 5.54 6.45
CA LEU A 163 12.29 6.60 5.84
C LEU A 163 11.17 6.03 4.96
N ARG A 164 9.97 6.56 5.15
CA ARG A 164 8.89 6.45 4.16
C ARG A 164 8.83 7.74 3.34
N LEU A 165 8.68 7.60 2.02
CA LEU A 165 8.62 8.72 1.08
C LEU A 165 7.17 8.96 0.69
N SER A 166 6.71 10.21 0.67
CA SER A 166 5.44 10.54 0.03
C SER A 166 5.53 10.27 -1.47
N LEU A 167 4.44 9.82 -2.09
CA LEU A 167 4.42 9.64 -3.54
C LEU A 167 4.71 10.95 -4.30
N ARG A 168 4.35 12.09 -3.72
CA ARG A 168 4.62 13.41 -4.30
C ARG A 168 6.10 13.77 -4.32
N SER A 169 6.89 13.39 -3.31
CA SER A 169 8.32 13.71 -3.24
C SER A 169 9.15 13.00 -4.32
N LEU A 170 8.57 12.03 -5.03
CA LEU A 170 9.20 11.40 -6.19
C LEU A 170 9.29 12.35 -7.40
N PHE A 171 8.45 13.39 -7.46
CA PHE A 171 8.52 14.42 -8.51
C PHE A 171 9.56 15.49 -8.15
N PRO A 172 10.40 15.95 -9.11
CA PRO A 172 11.38 17.00 -8.88
C PRO A 172 10.75 18.27 -8.25
N GLY A 173 11.49 18.90 -7.34
CA GLY A 173 11.06 20.14 -6.68
C GLY A 173 10.07 19.95 -5.52
N HIS A 174 9.68 18.72 -5.20
CA HIS A 174 8.83 18.38 -4.06
C HIS A 174 9.68 17.60 -3.05
N ARG A 175 9.68 18.01 -1.79
CA ARG A 175 10.44 17.34 -0.72
C ARG A 175 9.47 16.78 0.31
N ASP A 176 9.85 15.68 0.93
CA ASP A 176 9.13 15.20 2.11
C ASP A 176 9.32 16.20 3.26
N GLU A 177 8.21 16.64 3.84
CA GLU A 177 8.19 17.33 5.14
C GLU A 177 7.98 16.34 6.30
N VAL A 178 7.90 15.03 6.01
CA VAL A 178 7.46 14.00 6.95
C VAL A 178 8.61 13.51 7.83
N ALA A 179 8.37 13.53 9.14
CA ALA A 179 9.24 12.99 10.19
C ALA A 179 9.48 11.47 10.01
N PRO A 180 10.62 10.92 10.48
CA PRO A 180 10.90 9.48 10.39
C PRO A 180 9.73 8.65 10.96
N SER A 181 9.46 7.49 10.36
CA SER A 181 8.53 6.52 10.96
C SER A 181 9.01 6.22 12.36
N ALA A 182 8.12 6.34 13.35
CA ALA A 182 8.44 6.03 14.74
C ALA A 182 9.09 4.64 14.80
N PRO A 183 10.20 4.48 15.54
CA PRO A 183 10.80 3.17 15.72
C PRO A 183 9.76 2.27 16.38
N SER A 184 9.53 1.10 15.79
CA SER A 184 8.98 -0.03 16.54
C SER A 184 10.11 -0.50 17.46
N ASP A 185 10.06 -0.06 18.72
CA ASP A 185 10.92 -0.58 19.79
C ASP A 185 10.53 -2.04 20.13
#